data_AF-A0A7U9X3Y4-F1
#
_entry.id   AF-A0A7U9X3Y4-F1
#
_cell.length_a   1.000
_cell.length_b   1.000
_cell.length_c   1.000
_cell.angle_alpha   90.00
_cell.angle_beta   90.00
_cell.angle_gamma   90.00
#
_symmetry.space_group_name_H-M   'P 1'
#
loop_
_entity.id
_entity.type
_entity.pdbx_description
1 polymer ?
#
loop_
_entity_poly.entity_id
_entity_poly.type
_entity_poly.pdbx_seq_one_letter_code
_entity_poly.pdbx_strand_id
1 'polypeptide(L)'
;MLTFTELNKPRIDIELYGTDTYIPPIDKVRVMDEDSFEQFTLEWLYGCKKDKYSSIKRIGGAGDKGRDVVAYYNDGSVDYYQCKHYNTALAPSNYYLELGKLCYYTYNKEIPMPKEYYIIASNDVGTSLQDLLDNPIKLLSKLRQNWDNYCKTKITKTTEVPLENSLLDYIDTFDFTIVNTYPIAQVIDEYLDTIYGSIRFGGRRLNMPTLISPTGEIETDEMPYISALLEAYSDELGVQISTIEGLKAYNTYFRNLNRQRKDYYSAETIRRFVRDTLTDSQQFDVLKDEVYDGIIDTHEQDYDSGYKRLVEDLKQAAVINTSKCMLDSKLHCIGVSERKGVCHMLVNDNKLKWVSNE
;
A
#
# COMPACT_ATOMS: atom_id res chain seq x y z
N MET A 1 33.20 -14.15 15.56
CA MET A 1 33.49 -13.96 14.13
C MET A 1 32.39 -13.06 13.59
N LEU A 2 32.74 -11.93 12.97
CA LEU A 2 31.76 -11.08 12.28
C LEU A 2 31.21 -11.85 11.08
N THR A 3 29.93 -12.18 11.10
CA THR A 3 29.26 -12.81 9.96
C THR A 3 28.68 -11.72 9.08
N PHE A 4 29.37 -11.42 7.99
CA PHE A 4 28.87 -10.55 6.95
C PHE A 4 28.00 -11.38 6.01
N THR A 5 26.70 -11.11 5.96
CA THR A 5 25.85 -11.67 4.91
C THR A 5 25.69 -10.60 3.84
N GLU A 6 26.54 -10.67 2.80
CA GLU A 6 26.34 -9.87 1.59
C GLU A 6 25.14 -10.46 0.83
N LEU A 7 24.00 -9.79 0.93
CA LEU A 7 22.79 -10.21 0.25
C LEU A 7 22.68 -9.41 -1.05
N ASN A 8 23.02 -10.06 -2.17
CA ASN A 8 22.74 -9.52 -3.51
C ASN A 8 21.23 -9.25 -3.69
N LYS A 9 20.37 -9.95 -2.93
CA LYS A 9 18.92 -9.76 -2.71
C LYS A 9 18.56 -10.25 -1.30
N PRO A 10 17.64 -9.60 -0.57
CA PRO A 10 17.12 -10.12 0.70
C PRO A 10 16.56 -11.54 0.53
N ARG A 11 16.92 -12.47 1.43
CA ARG A 11 16.34 -13.82 1.43
C ARG A 11 14.99 -13.77 2.13
N ILE A 12 13.91 -13.93 1.36
CA ILE A 12 12.57 -14.09 1.88
C ILE A 12 12.31 -15.58 2.04
N ASP A 13 12.10 -16.05 3.26
CA ASP A 13 11.56 -17.39 3.52
C ASP A 13 10.04 -17.32 3.50
N ILE A 14 9.42 -17.77 2.39
CA ILE A 14 7.98 -17.70 2.17
C ILE A 14 7.19 -18.49 3.23
N GLU A 15 7.78 -19.51 3.86
CA GLU A 15 7.13 -20.32 4.90
C GLU A 15 6.95 -19.57 6.23
N LEU A 16 7.67 -18.46 6.43
CA LEU A 16 7.56 -17.61 7.61
C LEU A 16 6.47 -16.52 7.51
N TYR A 17 5.83 -16.36 6.35
CA TYR A 17 4.82 -15.32 6.11
C TYR A 17 3.42 -15.94 5.99
N GLY A 18 2.62 -15.81 7.06
CA GLY A 18 1.22 -16.19 7.04
C GLY A 18 0.41 -15.30 6.08
N THR A 19 -0.57 -15.89 5.39
CA THR A 19 -1.57 -15.21 4.54
C THR A 19 -2.54 -14.31 5.32
N ASP A 20 -2.24 -14.01 6.58
CA ASP A 20 -3.07 -13.21 7.47
C ASP A 20 -3.00 -11.74 7.05
N THR A 21 -3.87 -11.41 6.11
CA THR A 21 -4.12 -10.05 5.67
C THR A 21 -4.83 -9.21 6.75
N TYR A 22 -5.24 -9.79 7.88
CA TYR A 22 -6.05 -9.12 8.92
C TYR A 22 -5.29 -8.25 9.92
N ILE A 23 -3.96 -8.34 10.02
CA ILE A 23 -3.16 -7.51 10.95
C ILE A 23 -2.61 -6.28 10.21
N PRO A 24 -2.85 -5.04 10.67
CA PRO A 24 -2.26 -3.83 10.09
C PRO A 24 -0.73 -3.92 10.01
N PRO A 25 -0.08 -3.40 8.93
CA PRO A 25 1.38 -3.47 8.79
C PRO A 25 2.16 -2.92 10.00
N ILE A 26 1.66 -1.85 10.62
CA ILE A 26 2.27 -1.26 11.82
C ILE A 26 2.28 -2.22 13.00
N ASP A 27 1.21 -2.99 13.19
CA ASP A 27 1.11 -3.96 14.27
C ASP A 27 1.96 -5.20 13.95
N LYS A 28 2.07 -5.58 12.67
CA LYS A 28 3.03 -6.61 12.22
C LYS A 28 4.47 -6.23 12.55
N VAL A 29 4.86 -4.97 12.36
CA VAL A 29 6.21 -4.48 12.74
C VAL A 29 6.41 -4.53 14.26
N ARG A 30 5.40 -4.11 15.04
CA ARG A 30 5.48 -4.09 16.51
C ARG A 30 5.62 -5.46 17.17
N VAL A 31 5.19 -6.54 16.51
CA VAL A 31 5.30 -7.91 17.05
C VAL A 31 6.52 -8.69 16.54
N MET A 32 7.33 -8.10 15.64
CA MET A 32 8.61 -8.70 15.22
C MET A 32 9.56 -8.88 16.40
N ASP A 33 10.43 -9.87 16.33
CA ASP A 33 11.64 -9.87 17.16
C ASP A 33 12.70 -8.92 16.58
N GLU A 34 13.78 -8.69 17.36
CA GLU A 34 14.86 -7.78 16.98
C GLU A 34 15.50 -8.17 15.63
N ASP A 35 15.82 -9.46 15.45
CA ASP A 35 16.42 -9.98 14.22
C ASP A 35 15.52 -9.80 12.99
N SER A 36 14.21 -10.04 13.14
CA SER A 36 13.22 -9.84 12.07
C SER A 36 13.05 -8.36 11.73
N PHE A 37 13.16 -7.48 12.73
CA PHE A 37 13.06 -6.03 12.52
C PHE A 37 14.28 -5.46 11.79
N GLU A 38 15.48 -5.95 12.09
CA GLU A 38 16.69 -5.64 11.31
C GLU A 38 16.59 -6.15 9.88
N GLN A 39 16.06 -7.37 9.70
CA GLN A 39 15.82 -7.95 8.38
C GLN A 39 14.78 -7.14 7.58
N PHE A 40 13.71 -6.68 8.23
CA PHE A 40 12.74 -5.77 7.64
C PHE A 40 13.38 -4.45 7.20
N THR A 41 14.26 -3.87 8.02
CA THR A 41 15.01 -2.65 7.67
C THR A 41 15.91 -2.88 6.45
N LEU A 42 16.60 -4.02 6.39
CA LEU A 42 17.41 -4.40 5.22
C LEU A 42 16.54 -4.52 3.95
N GLU A 43 15.39 -5.17 4.05
CA GLU A 43 14.45 -5.33 2.93
C GLU A 43 13.92 -3.98 2.42
N TRP A 44 13.56 -3.07 3.32
CA TRP A 44 13.15 -1.71 2.97
C TRP A 44 14.26 -0.94 2.25
N LEU A 45 15.47 -0.93 2.80
CA LEU A 45 16.59 -0.23 2.16
C LEU A 45 16.91 -0.80 0.77
N TYR A 46 16.88 -2.12 0.62
CA TYR A 46 17.09 -2.77 -0.67
C TYR A 46 15.94 -2.48 -1.66
N GLY A 47 14.69 -2.57 -1.21
CA GLY A 47 13.53 -2.39 -2.05
C GLY A 47 13.33 -0.94 -2.52
N CYS A 48 13.61 0.02 -1.64
CA CYS A 48 13.24 1.42 -1.84
C CYS A 48 14.43 2.34 -2.09
N LYS A 49 15.66 1.96 -1.68
CA LYS A 49 16.83 2.86 -1.69
C LYS A 49 18.08 2.26 -2.35
N LYS A 50 17.99 1.10 -3.03
CA LYS A 50 19.14 0.47 -3.69
C LYS A 50 19.87 1.38 -4.68
N ASP A 51 19.17 2.31 -5.35
CA ASP A 51 19.80 3.18 -6.35
C ASP A 51 20.70 4.25 -5.70
N LYS A 52 20.53 4.49 -4.40
CA LYS A 52 21.40 5.39 -3.59
C LYS A 52 22.73 4.71 -3.21
N TYR A 53 22.77 3.38 -3.12
CA TYR A 53 23.85 2.63 -2.47
C TYR A 53 24.49 1.59 -3.39
N SER A 54 25.81 1.43 -3.29
CA SER A 54 26.57 0.39 -3.99
C SER A 54 26.35 -0.99 -3.36
N SER A 55 26.17 -1.06 -2.04
CA SER A 55 25.84 -2.29 -1.33
C SER A 55 25.14 -2.00 0.00
N ILE A 56 24.30 -2.93 0.47
CA ILE A 56 23.59 -2.83 1.74
C ILE A 56 23.78 -4.15 2.48
N LYS A 57 24.24 -4.09 3.73
CA LYS A 57 24.66 -5.27 4.51
C LYS A 57 24.10 -5.21 5.92
N ARG A 58 23.45 -6.30 6.36
CA ARG A 58 23.13 -6.51 7.78
C ARG A 58 24.36 -7.07 8.49
N ILE A 59 24.72 -6.49 9.63
CA ILE A 59 25.85 -6.92 10.46
C ILE A 59 25.28 -7.50 11.74
N GLY A 60 25.16 -8.83 11.79
CA GLY A 60 24.66 -9.53 12.99
C GLY A 60 25.77 -10.05 13.88
N GLY A 61 25.52 -10.07 15.19
CA GLY A 61 26.26 -10.83 16.18
C GLY A 61 27.33 -10.06 16.97
N ALA A 62 27.97 -10.76 17.90
CA ALA A 62 28.95 -10.18 18.81
C ALA A 62 30.13 -9.53 18.03
N GLY A 63 30.16 -8.19 18.03
CA GLY A 63 31.17 -7.39 17.33
C GLY A 63 30.61 -6.40 16.30
N ASP A 64 29.29 -6.29 16.17
CA ASP A 64 28.60 -5.29 15.32
C ASP A 64 29.10 -3.85 15.53
N LYS A 65 29.53 -3.52 16.77
CA LYS A 65 29.97 -2.19 17.22
C LYS A 65 28.86 -1.15 17.13
N GLY A 66 27.60 -1.56 17.30
CA GLY A 66 26.44 -0.66 17.19
C GLY A 66 26.12 -0.29 15.74
N ARG A 67 26.10 -1.29 14.85
CA ARG A 67 25.71 -1.13 13.44
C ARG A 67 24.88 -2.35 13.05
N ASP A 68 23.58 -2.18 12.86
CA ASP A 68 22.71 -3.32 12.52
C ASP A 68 22.63 -3.49 11.00
N VAL A 69 22.39 -2.39 10.27
CA VAL A 69 22.46 -2.35 8.80
C VAL A 69 23.39 -1.22 8.34
N VAL A 70 24.27 -1.53 7.39
CA VAL A 70 25.23 -0.59 6.80
C VAL A 70 24.98 -0.48 5.31
N ALA A 71 24.82 0.74 4.82
CA ALA A 71 24.67 1.03 3.40
C ALA A 71 25.92 1.77 2.89
N TYR A 72 26.56 1.24 1.87
CA TYR A 72 27.78 1.79 1.28
C TYR A 72 27.45 2.58 0.03
N TYR A 73 28.11 3.71 -0.16
CA TYR A 73 28.08 4.48 -1.40
C TYR A 73 29.15 3.96 -2.39
N ASN A 74 29.11 4.45 -3.63
CA ASN A 74 30.12 4.12 -4.64
C ASN A 74 31.51 4.66 -4.29
N ASP A 75 31.60 5.75 -3.52
CA ASP A 75 32.86 6.35 -3.05
C ASP A 75 33.43 5.64 -1.80
N GLY A 76 32.78 4.58 -1.31
CA GLY A 76 33.17 3.85 -0.11
C GLY A 76 32.74 4.47 1.21
N SER A 77 32.11 5.65 1.20
CA SER A 77 31.45 6.20 2.40
C SER A 77 30.24 5.35 2.80
N VAL A 78 29.73 5.57 4.02
CA VAL A 78 28.66 4.72 4.60
C VAL A 78 27.57 5.53 5.28
N ASP A 79 26.35 4.99 5.25
CA ASP A 79 25.28 5.33 6.19
C ASP A 79 25.05 4.13 7.13
N TYR A 80 24.74 4.42 8.39
CA TYR A 80 24.39 3.42 9.40
C TYR A 80 22.92 3.49 9.74
N TYR A 81 22.31 2.33 9.94
CA TYR A 81 20.92 2.17 10.34
C TYR A 81 20.90 1.31 11.60
N GLN A 82 20.78 1.96 12.76
CA GLN A 82 20.68 1.31 14.06
C GLN A 82 19.20 1.10 14.39
N CYS A 83 18.80 -0.16 14.38
CA CYS A 83 17.48 -0.65 14.73
C CYS A 83 17.32 -0.74 16.25
N LYS A 84 16.13 -0.37 16.74
CA LYS A 84 15.69 -0.63 18.12
C LYS A 84 14.24 -1.08 18.13
N HIS A 85 14.03 -2.32 18.55
CA HIS A 85 12.71 -2.87 18.74
C HIS A 85 12.37 -2.93 20.23
N TYR A 86 11.49 -2.04 20.67
CA TYR A 86 11.01 -1.99 22.04
C TYR A 86 9.49 -1.86 22.04
N ASN A 87 8.86 -2.27 23.15
CA ASN A 87 7.40 -2.19 23.32
C ASN A 87 6.88 -0.75 23.50
N THR A 88 7.78 0.24 23.63
CA THR A 88 7.46 1.65 23.81
C THR A 88 8.38 2.51 22.94
N ALA A 89 7.98 3.77 22.72
CA ALA A 89 8.83 4.75 22.07
C ALA A 89 10.19 4.86 22.76
N LEU A 90 11.24 5.07 21.97
CA LEU A 90 12.62 5.05 22.42
C LEU A 90 12.93 6.28 23.28
N ALA A 91 13.36 6.07 24.53
CA ALA A 91 13.76 7.13 25.45
C ALA A 91 15.29 7.37 25.42
N PRO A 92 15.78 8.54 25.86
CA PRO A 92 17.22 8.83 25.89
C PRO A 92 18.03 7.80 26.68
N SER A 93 17.51 7.31 27.80
CA SER A 93 18.15 6.28 28.62
C SER A 93 18.39 4.96 27.88
N ASN A 94 17.59 4.67 26.86
CA ASN A 94 17.73 3.48 26.03
C ASN A 94 18.70 3.68 24.85
N TYR A 95 19.18 4.91 24.62
CA TYR A 95 19.96 5.21 23.42
C TYR A 95 21.34 5.83 23.67
N TYR A 96 21.63 6.33 24.88
CA TYR A 96 22.97 6.86 25.20
C TYR A 96 24.10 5.87 24.90
N LEU A 97 23.88 4.57 25.16
CA LEU A 97 24.87 3.54 24.87
C LEU A 97 25.21 3.47 23.36
N GLU A 98 24.22 3.57 22.47
CA GLU A 98 24.48 3.48 21.04
C GLU A 98 25.22 4.72 20.52
N LEU A 99 24.87 5.91 21.02
CA LEU A 99 25.65 7.13 20.75
C LEU A 99 27.09 7.00 21.27
N GLY A 100 27.27 6.44 22.48
CA GLY A 100 28.59 6.18 23.05
C GLY A 100 29.42 5.21 22.22
N LYS A 101 28.81 4.12 21.71
CA LYS A 101 29.47 3.19 20.78
C LYS A 101 29.86 3.88 19.48
N LEU A 102 28.96 4.66 18.88
CA LEU A 102 29.24 5.41 17.66
C LEU A 102 30.49 6.27 17.85
N CYS A 103 30.51 7.11 18.88
CA CYS A 103 31.66 7.98 19.16
C CYS A 103 32.94 7.18 19.45
N TYR A 104 32.87 6.14 20.27
CA TYR A 104 34.05 5.37 20.67
C TYR A 104 34.68 4.61 19.49
N TYR A 105 33.88 3.94 18.69
CA TYR A 105 34.40 3.12 17.59
C TYR A 105 34.84 3.97 16.38
N THR A 106 34.27 5.15 16.16
CA THR A 106 34.80 6.11 15.17
C THR A 106 36.08 6.78 15.68
N TYR A 107 36.15 7.12 16.97
CA TYR A 107 37.37 7.65 17.61
C TYR A 107 38.57 6.70 17.43
N ASN A 108 38.37 5.40 17.72
CA ASN A 108 39.39 4.38 17.55
C ASN A 108 39.64 3.98 16.09
N LYS A 109 38.88 4.55 15.13
CA LYS A 109 38.92 4.21 13.70
C LYS A 109 38.63 2.74 13.41
N GLU A 110 37.89 2.09 14.30
CA GLU A 110 37.45 0.71 14.16
C GLU A 110 36.27 0.57 13.19
N ILE A 111 35.51 1.65 13.01
CA ILE A 111 34.47 1.81 12.01
C ILE A 111 34.65 3.17 11.31
N PRO A 112 34.31 3.30 10.02
CA PRO A 112 34.36 4.59 9.33
C PRO A 112 33.32 5.57 9.89
N MET A 113 33.63 6.87 9.80
CA MET A 113 32.67 7.93 10.10
C MET A 113 31.53 7.89 9.06
N PRO A 114 30.26 7.74 9.49
CA PRO A 114 29.15 7.73 8.55
C PRO A 114 28.86 9.13 8.01
N LYS A 115 28.27 9.21 6.81
CA LYS A 115 27.63 10.44 6.33
C LYS A 115 26.36 10.69 7.12
N GLU A 116 25.55 9.64 7.32
CA GLU A 116 24.32 9.68 8.11
C GLU A 116 24.22 8.49 9.07
N TYR A 117 23.72 8.74 10.27
CA TYR A 117 23.43 7.73 11.29
C TYR A 117 21.93 7.73 11.60
N TYR A 118 21.21 6.76 11.06
CA TYR A 118 19.76 6.65 11.19
C TYR A 118 19.36 5.74 12.35
N ILE A 119 18.46 6.26 13.19
CA ILE A 119 17.71 5.50 14.19
C ILE A 119 16.46 4.95 13.52
N ILE A 120 16.29 3.63 13.56
CA ILE A 120 15.07 2.95 13.11
C ILE A 120 14.42 2.30 14.33
N ALA A 121 13.31 2.85 14.81
CA ALA A 121 12.66 2.37 16.03
C ALA A 121 11.26 1.82 15.75
N SER A 122 10.93 0.64 16.28
CA SER A 122 9.63 -0.02 16.01
C SER A 122 8.41 0.77 16.55
N ASN A 123 8.64 1.64 17.53
CA ASN A 123 7.65 2.56 18.11
C ASN A 123 8.12 4.02 18.08
N ASP A 124 8.95 4.37 17.10
CA ASP A 124 9.56 5.68 16.93
C ASP A 124 10.41 6.15 18.13
N VAL A 125 11.08 7.29 17.95
CA VAL A 125 11.72 8.00 19.06
C VAL A 125 10.66 8.74 19.88
N GLY A 126 10.76 8.65 21.20
CA GLY A 126 9.89 9.42 22.08
C GLY A 126 10.23 10.91 22.05
N THR A 127 9.26 11.76 22.39
CA THR A 127 9.40 13.24 22.34
C THR A 127 10.67 13.74 23.03
N SER A 128 11.00 13.21 24.21
CA SER A 128 12.20 13.62 24.94
C SER A 128 13.52 13.28 24.23
N LEU A 129 13.57 12.21 23.44
CA LEU A 129 14.73 11.89 22.62
C LEU A 129 14.74 12.75 21.36
N GLN A 130 13.58 12.94 20.72
CA GLN A 130 13.45 13.84 19.57
C GLN A 130 13.94 15.27 19.90
N ASP A 131 13.51 15.83 21.04
CA ASP A 131 13.96 17.15 21.51
C ASP A 131 15.49 17.26 21.69
N LEU A 132 16.17 16.13 21.95
CA LEU A 132 17.63 16.10 22.02
C LEU A 132 18.24 16.01 20.62
N LEU A 133 17.69 15.18 19.74
CA LEU A 133 18.16 15.05 18.35
C LEU A 133 18.05 16.39 17.60
N ASP A 134 16.96 17.12 17.81
CA ASP A 134 16.74 18.46 17.24
C ASP A 134 17.68 19.53 17.85
N ASN A 135 18.38 19.21 18.94
CA ASN A 135 19.34 20.09 19.60
C ASN A 135 20.66 19.36 19.91
N PRO A 136 21.56 19.24 18.91
CA PRO A 136 22.84 18.52 19.04
C PRO A 136 23.70 18.97 20.22
N ILE A 137 23.70 20.26 20.57
CA ILE A 137 24.45 20.82 21.72
C ILE A 137 23.90 20.23 23.03
N LYS A 138 22.57 20.19 23.16
CA LYS A 138 21.90 19.62 24.33
C LYS A 138 22.06 18.09 24.37
N LEU A 139 22.03 17.41 23.23
CA LEU A 139 22.31 15.97 23.13
C LEU A 139 23.71 15.66 23.65
N LEU A 140 24.74 16.37 23.17
CA LEU A 140 26.12 16.23 23.63
C LEU A 140 26.23 16.45 25.15
N SER A 141 25.68 17.56 25.65
CA SER A 141 25.69 17.86 27.09
C SER A 141 25.07 16.72 27.91
N LYS A 142 23.94 16.17 27.45
CA LYS A 142 23.25 15.06 28.12
C LYS A 142 23.97 13.73 28.00
N LEU A 143 24.60 13.44 26.87
CA LEU A 143 25.43 12.24 26.69
C LEU A 143 26.60 12.25 27.67
N ARG A 144 27.31 13.39 27.79
CA ARG A 144 28.40 13.57 28.76
C ARG A 144 27.94 13.35 30.19
N GLN A 145 26.85 14.00 30.59
CA GLN A 145 26.27 13.87 31.93
C GLN A 145 25.93 12.41 32.29
N ASN A 146 25.52 11.63 31.29
CA ASN A 146 25.03 10.26 31.47
C ASN A 146 26.08 9.19 31.10
N TRP A 147 27.30 9.58 30.74
CA TRP A 147 28.31 8.66 30.23
C TRP A 147 28.65 7.54 31.22
N ASP A 148 28.89 7.88 32.48
CA ASP A 148 29.26 6.91 33.51
C ASP A 148 28.16 5.87 33.78
N ASN A 149 26.90 6.28 33.69
CA ASN A 149 25.74 5.42 33.96
C ASN A 149 25.40 4.47 32.79
N TYR A 150 25.62 4.92 31.56
CA TYR A 150 25.13 4.22 30.36
C TYR A 150 26.22 3.71 29.42
N CYS A 151 27.40 4.32 29.42
CA CYS A 151 28.45 4.05 28.43
C CYS A 151 29.70 3.41 29.04
N LYS A 152 30.25 4.00 30.11
CA LYS A 152 31.59 3.69 30.65
C LYS A 152 31.90 2.19 30.77
N THR A 153 30.96 1.40 31.28
CA THR A 153 31.16 -0.04 31.51
C THR A 153 30.45 -0.94 30.49
N LYS A 154 29.77 -0.36 29.51
CA LYS A 154 28.84 -1.07 28.61
C LYS A 154 29.24 -1.02 27.13
N ILE A 155 30.14 -0.12 26.73
CA ILE A 155 30.62 -0.02 25.33
C ILE A 155 31.42 -1.26 24.91
N THR A 156 32.34 -1.72 25.77
CA THR A 156 33.14 -2.94 25.54
C THR A 156 32.95 -3.94 26.68
N LYS A 157 33.23 -5.22 26.41
CA LYS A 157 33.16 -6.28 27.44
C LYS A 157 34.43 -6.40 28.28
N THR A 158 35.55 -5.83 27.82
CA THR A 158 36.89 -6.11 28.36
C THR A 158 37.48 -4.94 29.13
N THR A 159 37.07 -3.72 28.84
CA THR A 159 37.70 -2.52 29.40
C THR A 159 36.70 -1.41 29.59
N GLU A 160 36.80 -0.71 30.71
CA GLU A 160 36.02 0.51 30.93
C GLU A 160 36.49 1.62 29.99
N VAL A 161 35.55 2.43 29.54
CA VAL A 161 35.75 3.56 28.66
C VAL A 161 35.41 4.84 29.44
N PRO A 162 36.27 5.33 30.34
CA PRO A 162 36.04 6.60 31.01
C PRO A 162 36.07 7.75 30.01
N LEU A 163 35.22 8.76 30.22
CA LEU A 163 35.15 9.93 29.36
C LEU A 163 36.25 10.94 29.74
N GLU A 164 37.47 10.67 29.31
CA GLU A 164 38.65 11.46 29.68
C GLU A 164 39.52 11.79 28.47
N ASN A 165 40.31 12.88 28.61
CA ASN A 165 41.37 13.28 27.68
C ASN A 165 40.91 13.30 26.21
N SER A 166 41.59 12.55 25.36
CA SER A 166 41.41 12.55 23.90
C SER A 166 40.05 12.05 23.43
N LEU A 167 39.38 11.17 24.18
CA LEU A 167 38.01 10.73 23.84
C LEU A 167 37.00 11.85 24.14
N LEU A 168 37.20 12.59 25.24
CA LEU A 168 36.37 13.74 25.56
C LEU A 168 36.52 14.84 24.51
N ASP A 169 37.76 15.18 24.12
CA ASP A 169 38.03 16.17 23.07
C ASP A 169 37.40 15.78 21.72
N TYR A 170 37.44 14.49 21.39
CA TYR A 170 36.80 13.97 20.18
C TYR A 170 35.28 14.10 20.23
N ILE A 171 34.64 13.73 21.35
CA ILE A 171 33.19 13.82 21.52
C ILE A 171 32.72 15.28 21.51
N ASP A 172 33.48 16.20 22.11
CA ASP A 172 33.16 17.63 22.13
C ASP A 172 33.21 18.28 20.73
N THR A 173 33.89 17.65 19.77
CA THR A 173 33.98 18.07 18.36
C THR A 173 33.20 17.17 17.40
N PHE A 174 32.53 16.14 17.91
CA PHE A 174 31.76 15.20 17.10
C PHE A 174 30.51 15.89 16.52
N ASP A 175 30.30 15.71 15.23
CA ASP A 175 29.13 16.26 14.55
C ASP A 175 27.90 15.37 14.78
N PHE A 176 27.08 15.73 15.78
CA PHE A 176 25.84 15.04 16.09
C PHE A 176 24.69 15.39 15.13
N THR A 177 24.87 16.30 14.16
CA THR A 177 23.81 16.63 13.17
C THR A 177 23.54 15.49 12.19
N ILE A 178 24.46 14.54 12.08
CA ILE A 178 24.32 13.33 11.24
C ILE A 178 23.35 12.30 11.85
N VAL A 179 22.90 12.50 13.10
CA VAL A 179 22.03 11.54 13.80
C VAL A 179 20.58 11.88 13.49
N ASN A 180 19.96 11.06 12.65
CA ASN A 180 18.61 11.24 12.13
C ASN A 180 17.71 10.05 12.48
N THR A 181 16.40 10.21 12.37
CA THR A 181 15.43 9.11 12.58
C THR A 181 14.50 8.99 11.38
N TYR A 182 14.03 7.77 11.12
CA TYR A 182 12.91 7.56 10.20
C TYR A 182 11.65 7.23 11.00
N PRO A 183 10.53 7.94 10.78
CA PRO A 183 9.24 7.52 11.29
C PRO A 183 8.88 6.13 10.74
N ILE A 184 8.51 5.21 11.61
CA ILE A 184 8.25 3.82 11.21
C ILE A 184 7.08 3.71 10.23
N ALA A 185 6.11 4.62 10.33
CA ALA A 185 5.00 4.72 9.38
C ALA A 185 5.49 5.06 7.96
N GLN A 186 6.49 5.92 7.82
CA GLN A 186 7.09 6.26 6.53
C GLN A 186 7.86 5.06 5.96
N VAL A 187 8.64 4.36 6.79
CA VAL A 187 9.34 3.13 6.40
C VAL A 187 8.35 2.11 5.84
N ILE A 188 7.23 1.90 6.53
CA ILE A 188 6.16 0.98 6.10
C ILE A 188 5.53 1.45 4.78
N ASP A 189 5.16 2.72 4.66
CA ASP A 189 4.51 3.24 3.45
C ASP A 189 5.41 3.10 2.22
N GLU A 190 6.69 3.50 2.32
CA GLU A 190 7.67 3.30 1.25
C GLU A 190 7.83 1.81 0.89
N TYR A 191 7.80 0.94 1.90
CA TYR A 191 8.04 -0.49 1.73
C TYR A 191 6.87 -1.24 1.09
N LEU A 192 5.62 -0.80 1.33
CA LEU A 192 4.40 -1.47 0.85
C LEU A 192 4.34 -1.61 -0.68
N ASP A 193 4.96 -0.68 -1.40
CA ASP A 193 4.97 -0.66 -2.87
C ASP A 193 6.03 -1.61 -3.48
N THR A 194 6.85 -2.24 -2.63
CA THR A 194 7.84 -3.23 -3.08
C THR A 194 7.26 -4.64 -3.15
N ILE A 195 7.89 -5.52 -3.94
CA ILE A 195 7.56 -6.95 -3.95
C ILE A 195 7.71 -7.58 -2.55
N TYR A 196 8.67 -7.10 -1.76
CA TYR A 196 8.91 -7.55 -0.40
C TYR A 196 7.78 -7.11 0.55
N GLY A 197 7.27 -5.88 0.39
CA GLY A 197 6.10 -5.37 1.11
C GLY A 197 4.81 -6.11 0.76
N SER A 198 4.65 -6.46 -0.52
CA SER A 198 3.53 -7.30 -0.97
C SER A 198 3.56 -8.69 -0.31
N ILE A 199 4.74 -9.33 -0.24
CA ILE A 199 4.89 -10.65 0.37
C ILE A 199 4.71 -10.59 1.90
N ARG A 200 5.32 -9.60 2.57
CA ARG A 200 5.33 -9.49 4.03
C ARG A 200 4.00 -8.98 4.61
N PHE A 201 3.39 -8.00 3.95
CA PHE A 201 2.21 -7.29 4.48
C PHE A 201 0.92 -7.54 3.69
N GLY A 202 0.99 -8.17 2.52
CA GLY A 202 -0.16 -8.36 1.62
C GLY A 202 -0.42 -7.18 0.68
N GLY A 203 0.49 -6.20 0.62
CA GLY A 203 0.38 -4.99 -0.21
C GLY A 203 -0.60 -3.94 0.34
N ARG A 204 -0.78 -2.81 -0.37
CA ARG A 204 -1.78 -1.80 0.00
C ARG A 204 -3.19 -2.40 -0.16
N ARG A 205 -3.99 -2.36 0.90
CA ARG A 205 -5.44 -2.62 0.83
C ARG A 205 -6.13 -1.37 0.29
N LEU A 206 -6.77 -1.48 -0.88
CA LEU A 206 -7.65 -0.43 -1.40
C LEU A 206 -8.96 -0.45 -0.61
N ASN A 207 -9.42 0.71 -0.15
CA ASN A 207 -10.77 0.83 0.38
C ASN A 207 -11.74 0.68 -0.80
N MET A 208 -12.58 -0.35 -0.73
CA MET A 208 -13.61 -0.59 -1.73
C MET A 208 -14.60 0.57 -1.76
N PRO A 209 -15.07 0.99 -2.94
CA PRO A 209 -16.01 2.09 -3.05
C PRO A 209 -17.34 1.73 -2.38
N THR A 210 -17.93 2.69 -1.67
CA THR A 210 -19.28 2.55 -1.14
C THR A 210 -20.28 2.52 -2.30
N LEU A 211 -21.12 1.48 -2.34
CA LEU A 211 -22.14 1.33 -3.38
C LEU A 211 -23.05 2.57 -3.43
N ILE A 212 -23.11 3.19 -4.60
CA ILE A 212 -24.05 4.28 -4.89
C ILE A 212 -25.42 3.63 -5.14
N SER A 213 -26.47 4.17 -4.52
CA SER A 213 -27.84 3.70 -4.74
C SER A 213 -28.58 4.66 -5.67
N PRO A 214 -29.45 4.16 -6.56
CA PRO A 214 -30.32 5.01 -7.36
C PRO A 214 -31.17 5.90 -6.46
N THR A 215 -31.28 7.18 -6.83
CA THR A 215 -32.19 8.11 -6.15
C THR A 215 -33.63 7.88 -6.64
N GLY A 216 -34.60 8.46 -5.93
CA GLY A 216 -36.02 8.42 -6.35
C GLY A 216 -36.27 9.19 -7.65
N GLU A 217 -35.42 10.17 -7.96
CA GLU A 217 -35.42 10.91 -9.21
C GLU A 217 -34.45 10.26 -10.20
N ILE A 218 -34.56 10.63 -11.47
CA ILE A 218 -33.71 10.10 -12.54
C ILE A 218 -32.77 11.18 -12.97
N GLU A 219 -31.48 10.86 -12.88
CA GLU A 219 -30.43 11.78 -13.30
C GLU A 219 -30.33 11.81 -14.83
N THR A 220 -29.92 12.94 -15.39
CA THR A 220 -29.78 13.13 -16.84
C THR A 220 -28.88 12.05 -17.47
N ASP A 221 -27.84 11.64 -16.76
CA ASP A 221 -26.88 10.62 -17.22
C ASP A 221 -27.50 9.22 -17.31
N GLU A 222 -28.63 8.96 -16.65
CA GLU A 222 -29.37 7.70 -16.75
C GLU A 222 -30.30 7.64 -17.97
N MET A 223 -30.67 8.80 -18.53
CA MET A 223 -31.71 8.89 -19.55
C MET A 223 -31.48 8.01 -20.79
N PRO A 224 -30.26 7.85 -21.34
CA PRO A 224 -30.10 7.09 -22.58
C PRO A 224 -30.48 5.60 -22.42
N TYR A 225 -29.92 4.89 -21.43
CA TYR A 225 -30.32 3.49 -21.19
C TYR A 225 -31.76 3.37 -20.68
N ILE A 226 -32.27 4.34 -19.91
CA ILE A 226 -33.66 4.32 -19.46
C ILE A 226 -34.62 4.43 -20.65
N SER A 227 -34.35 5.31 -21.61
CA SER A 227 -35.11 5.40 -22.85
C SER A 227 -35.08 4.09 -23.62
N ALA A 228 -33.90 3.47 -23.76
CA ALA A 228 -33.77 2.16 -24.41
C ALA A 228 -34.55 1.04 -23.70
N LEU A 229 -34.60 1.06 -22.35
CA LEU A 229 -35.43 0.14 -21.58
C LEU A 229 -36.93 0.37 -21.85
N LEU A 230 -37.38 1.62 -21.86
CA LEU A 230 -38.78 1.97 -22.14
C LEU A 230 -39.19 1.56 -23.56
N GLU A 231 -38.30 1.71 -24.54
CA GLU A 231 -38.48 1.21 -25.91
C GLU A 231 -38.61 -0.31 -25.93
N ALA A 232 -37.70 -1.04 -25.28
CA ALA A 232 -37.75 -2.50 -25.19
C ALA A 232 -39.05 -3.00 -24.54
N TYR A 233 -39.54 -2.33 -23.50
CA TYR A 233 -40.84 -2.66 -22.89
C TYR A 233 -42.02 -2.34 -23.78
N SER A 234 -41.96 -1.23 -24.52
CA SER A 234 -43.01 -0.82 -25.45
C SER A 234 -43.16 -1.83 -26.58
N ASP A 235 -42.03 -2.31 -27.09
CA ASP A 235 -41.95 -3.31 -28.15
C ASP A 235 -42.55 -4.65 -27.72
N GLU A 236 -42.21 -5.17 -26.53
CA GLU A 236 -42.80 -6.41 -25.99
C GLU A 236 -44.31 -6.30 -25.73
N LEU A 237 -44.79 -5.13 -25.33
CA LEU A 237 -46.21 -4.91 -25.00
C LEU A 237 -47.05 -4.51 -26.21
N GLY A 238 -46.43 -4.12 -27.33
CA GLY A 238 -47.11 -3.52 -28.48
C GLY A 238 -47.81 -2.19 -28.14
N VAL A 239 -47.35 -1.48 -27.10
CA VAL A 239 -47.94 -0.22 -26.61
C VAL A 239 -46.84 0.79 -26.35
N GLN A 240 -47.00 2.02 -26.84
CA GLN A 240 -46.01 3.08 -26.61
C GLN A 240 -45.97 3.52 -25.13
N ILE A 241 -44.84 3.30 -24.47
CA ILE A 241 -44.55 3.77 -23.11
C ILE A 241 -43.37 4.74 -23.17
N SER A 242 -43.64 6.04 -23.10
CA SER A 242 -42.63 7.09 -23.19
C SER A 242 -42.13 7.62 -21.84
N THR A 243 -42.76 7.20 -20.73
CA THR A 243 -42.43 7.69 -19.39
C THR A 243 -42.50 6.58 -18.36
N ILE A 244 -41.75 6.75 -17.27
CA ILE A 244 -41.76 5.81 -16.14
C ILE A 244 -43.07 5.85 -15.38
N GLU A 245 -43.74 7.00 -15.32
CA GLU A 245 -45.09 7.08 -14.76
C GLU A 245 -46.05 6.18 -15.56
N GLY A 246 -45.96 6.19 -16.89
CA GLY A 246 -46.69 5.27 -17.75
C GLY A 246 -46.34 3.80 -17.49
N LEU A 247 -45.06 3.50 -17.22
CA LEU A 247 -44.60 2.14 -16.93
C LEU A 247 -45.15 1.59 -15.60
N LYS A 248 -45.51 2.44 -14.63
CA LYS A 248 -46.07 1.98 -13.34
C LYS A 248 -47.36 1.18 -13.48
N ALA A 249 -48.11 1.38 -14.57
CA ALA A 249 -49.28 0.57 -14.90
C ALA A 249 -48.93 -0.92 -15.15
N TYR A 250 -47.67 -1.21 -15.48
CA TYR A 250 -47.16 -2.53 -15.81
C TYR A 250 -46.13 -3.01 -14.77
N ASN A 251 -46.62 -3.46 -13.62
CA ASN A 251 -45.82 -3.77 -12.43
C ASN A 251 -44.58 -4.66 -12.69
N THR A 252 -44.70 -5.70 -13.54
CA THR A 252 -43.59 -6.59 -13.87
C THR A 252 -42.41 -5.85 -14.51
N TYR A 253 -42.68 -4.96 -15.48
CA TYR A 253 -41.66 -4.18 -16.17
C TYR A 253 -41.16 -3.02 -15.33
N PHE A 254 -42.02 -2.39 -14.52
CA PHE A 254 -41.60 -1.39 -13.55
C PHE A 254 -40.62 -1.96 -12.50
N ARG A 255 -40.89 -3.17 -12.00
CA ARG A 255 -39.96 -3.89 -11.12
C ARG A 255 -38.67 -4.27 -11.84
N ASN A 256 -38.75 -4.63 -13.13
CA ASN A 256 -37.56 -4.89 -13.94
C ASN A 256 -36.69 -3.63 -14.04
N LEU A 257 -37.26 -2.49 -14.43
CA LEU A 257 -36.56 -1.21 -14.53
C LEU A 257 -35.84 -0.84 -13.23
N ASN A 258 -36.49 -0.98 -12.07
CA ASN A 258 -35.84 -0.69 -10.79
C ASN A 258 -34.65 -1.60 -10.48
N ARG A 259 -34.68 -2.87 -10.92
CA ARG A 259 -33.50 -3.75 -10.83
C ARG A 259 -32.39 -3.29 -11.79
N GLN A 260 -32.75 -2.91 -13.02
CA GLN A 260 -31.76 -2.41 -13.98
C GLN A 260 -31.08 -1.13 -13.52
N ARG A 261 -31.83 -0.20 -12.91
CA ARG A 261 -31.24 0.98 -12.27
C ARG A 261 -30.22 0.58 -11.21
N LYS A 262 -30.54 -0.38 -10.34
CA LYS A 262 -29.59 -0.87 -9.33
C LYS A 262 -28.32 -1.45 -9.96
N ASP A 263 -28.45 -2.23 -11.02
CA ASP A 263 -27.31 -2.82 -11.72
C ASP A 263 -26.45 -1.72 -12.37
N TYR A 264 -27.06 -0.72 -13.03
CA TYR A 264 -26.36 0.45 -13.57
C TYR A 264 -25.53 1.19 -12.52
N TYR A 265 -26.13 1.53 -11.36
CA TYR A 265 -25.41 2.23 -10.29
C TYR A 265 -24.30 1.39 -9.66
N SER A 266 -24.41 0.06 -9.71
CA SER A 266 -23.34 -0.85 -9.28
C SER A 266 -22.13 -0.69 -10.20
N ALA A 267 -22.32 -0.68 -11.52
CA ALA A 267 -21.25 -0.38 -12.48
C ALA A 267 -20.72 1.06 -12.36
N GLU A 268 -21.59 2.06 -12.15
CA GLU A 268 -21.20 3.47 -11.99
C GLU A 268 -20.35 3.71 -10.76
N THR A 269 -20.61 2.98 -9.67
CA THR A 269 -19.76 2.99 -8.47
C THR A 269 -18.33 2.59 -8.82
N ILE A 270 -18.15 1.52 -9.60
CA ILE A 270 -16.83 1.06 -10.03
C ILE A 270 -16.20 2.06 -11.00
N ARG A 271 -16.95 2.61 -11.96
CA ARG A 271 -16.43 3.61 -12.90
C ARG A 271 -15.88 4.85 -12.18
N ARG A 272 -16.63 5.38 -11.19
CA ARG A 272 -16.18 6.52 -10.36
C ARG A 272 -14.98 6.15 -9.51
N PHE A 273 -14.98 4.95 -8.91
CA PHE A 273 -13.83 4.46 -8.15
C PHE A 273 -12.54 4.44 -8.98
N VAL A 274 -12.59 3.93 -10.22
CA VAL A 274 -11.44 3.92 -11.12
C VAL A 274 -10.98 5.35 -11.41
N ARG A 275 -11.90 6.25 -11.78
CA ARG A 275 -11.59 7.66 -12.07
C ARG A 275 -10.95 8.39 -10.88
N ASP A 276 -11.50 8.19 -9.69
CA ASP A 276 -11.16 8.98 -8.50
C ASP A 276 -9.97 8.38 -7.72
N THR A 277 -9.72 7.08 -7.85
CA THR A 277 -8.73 6.35 -7.04
C THR A 277 -7.55 5.81 -7.85
N LEU A 278 -7.76 5.43 -9.12
CA LEU A 278 -6.73 4.78 -9.95
C LEU A 278 -6.26 5.74 -11.04
N THR A 279 -5.12 6.42 -10.81
CA THR A 279 -4.52 7.35 -11.78
C THR A 279 -4.20 6.64 -13.10
N ASP A 280 -4.61 7.25 -14.23
CA ASP A 280 -4.35 6.79 -15.60
C ASP A 280 -4.76 5.33 -15.92
N SER A 281 -5.77 4.81 -15.22
CA SER A 281 -6.24 3.44 -15.41
C SER A 281 -7.36 3.31 -16.46
N GLN A 282 -7.17 2.43 -17.44
CA GLN A 282 -8.17 2.05 -18.46
C GLN A 282 -8.95 0.78 -18.08
N GLN A 283 -8.84 0.31 -16.83
CA GLN A 283 -9.38 -1.01 -16.45
C GLN A 283 -10.91 -1.09 -16.53
N PHE A 284 -11.62 0.04 -16.41
CA PHE A 284 -13.06 0.06 -16.63
C PHE A 284 -13.42 -0.13 -18.11
N ASP A 285 -12.64 0.44 -19.03
CA ASP A 285 -12.84 0.21 -20.47
C ASP A 285 -12.55 -1.24 -20.84
N VAL A 286 -11.50 -1.85 -20.27
CA VAL A 286 -11.24 -3.29 -20.42
C VAL A 286 -12.43 -4.13 -19.94
N LEU A 287 -13.08 -3.74 -18.84
CA LEU A 287 -14.30 -4.41 -18.38
C LEU A 287 -15.44 -4.27 -19.39
N LYS A 288 -15.64 -3.08 -19.97
CA LYS A 288 -16.66 -2.86 -21.01
C LYS A 288 -16.42 -3.73 -22.23
N ASP A 289 -15.17 -3.82 -22.68
CA ASP A 289 -14.79 -4.63 -23.84
C ASP A 289 -15.04 -6.13 -23.57
N GLU A 290 -14.63 -6.65 -22.41
CA GLU A 290 -14.88 -8.06 -22.04
C GLU A 290 -16.38 -8.38 -21.94
N VAL A 291 -17.19 -7.44 -21.43
CA VAL A 291 -18.64 -7.60 -21.40
C VAL A 291 -19.24 -7.56 -22.81
N TYR A 292 -18.81 -6.60 -23.64
CA TYR A 292 -19.28 -6.48 -25.03
C TYR A 292 -18.96 -7.74 -25.84
N ASP A 293 -17.68 -8.14 -25.88
CA ASP A 293 -17.22 -9.33 -26.60
C ASP A 293 -17.92 -10.59 -26.09
N GLY A 294 -18.25 -10.65 -24.80
CA GLY A 294 -18.94 -11.79 -24.19
C GLY A 294 -20.45 -11.87 -24.46
N ILE A 295 -21.08 -10.79 -24.93
CA ILE A 295 -22.54 -10.74 -25.18
C ILE A 295 -22.91 -10.48 -26.64
N ILE A 296 -22.01 -9.96 -27.48
CA ILE A 296 -22.38 -9.49 -28.82
C ILE A 296 -23.01 -10.59 -29.70
N ASP A 297 -22.47 -11.81 -29.66
CA ASP A 297 -23.02 -12.96 -30.41
C ASP A 297 -24.42 -13.38 -29.93
N THR A 298 -24.73 -13.13 -28.65
CA THR A 298 -26.09 -13.33 -28.11
C THR A 298 -26.99 -12.17 -28.53
N HIS A 299 -26.49 -10.94 -28.41
CA HIS A 299 -27.22 -9.72 -28.74
C HIS A 299 -27.73 -9.68 -30.18
N GLU A 300 -26.91 -10.15 -31.13
CA GLU A 300 -27.20 -10.14 -32.57
C GLU A 300 -28.15 -11.25 -33.02
N GLN A 301 -28.63 -12.12 -32.11
CA GLN A 301 -29.63 -13.13 -32.45
C GLN A 301 -31.01 -12.52 -32.73
N ASP A 302 -31.85 -13.31 -33.40
CA ASP A 302 -33.25 -12.96 -33.63
C ASP A 302 -34.08 -13.14 -32.36
N TYR A 303 -34.83 -12.11 -32.01
CA TYR A 303 -35.73 -12.10 -30.87
C TYR A 303 -37.09 -11.51 -31.27
N ASP A 304 -38.17 -12.05 -30.69
CA ASP A 304 -39.52 -11.54 -30.96
C ASP A 304 -39.73 -10.10 -30.46
N SER A 305 -38.89 -9.63 -29.53
CA SER A 305 -38.92 -8.28 -29.02
C SER A 305 -37.56 -7.84 -28.48
N GLY A 306 -37.35 -6.51 -28.40
CA GLY A 306 -36.18 -5.93 -27.76
C GLY A 306 -36.09 -6.23 -26.26
N TYR A 307 -37.22 -6.47 -25.58
CA TYR A 307 -37.19 -6.93 -24.19
C TYR A 307 -36.59 -8.33 -24.05
N LYS A 308 -36.90 -9.25 -24.99
CA LYS A 308 -36.30 -10.59 -24.99
C LYS A 308 -34.80 -10.54 -25.27
N ARG A 309 -34.37 -9.67 -26.20
CA ARG A 309 -32.94 -9.38 -26.45
C ARG A 309 -32.25 -8.88 -25.18
N LEU A 310 -32.80 -7.85 -24.53
CA LEU A 310 -32.32 -7.34 -23.24
C LEU A 310 -32.16 -8.45 -22.19
N VAL A 311 -33.16 -9.33 -22.06
CA VAL A 311 -33.12 -10.41 -21.05
C VAL A 311 -32.00 -11.39 -21.33
N GLU A 312 -31.79 -11.79 -22.58
CA GLU A 312 -30.71 -12.72 -22.94
C GLU A 312 -29.32 -12.05 -22.84
N ASP A 313 -29.18 -10.77 -23.21
CA ASP A 313 -27.95 -9.99 -22.98
C ASP A 313 -27.56 -10.01 -21.49
N LEU A 314 -28.50 -9.65 -20.61
CA LEU A 314 -28.24 -9.57 -19.17
C LEU A 314 -27.99 -10.94 -18.53
N LYS A 315 -28.58 -12.01 -19.09
CA LYS A 315 -28.35 -13.38 -18.66
C LYS A 315 -26.95 -13.85 -19.06
N GLN A 316 -26.52 -13.54 -20.28
CA GLN A 316 -25.15 -13.81 -20.74
C GLN A 316 -24.13 -12.99 -19.94
N ALA A 317 -24.40 -11.70 -19.71
CA ALA A 317 -23.58 -10.81 -18.89
C ALA A 317 -23.39 -11.33 -17.44
N ALA A 318 -24.36 -12.08 -16.91
CA ALA A 318 -24.27 -12.65 -15.57
C ALA A 318 -23.23 -13.78 -15.43
N VAL A 319 -22.85 -14.42 -16.55
CA VAL A 319 -22.03 -15.65 -16.56
C VAL A 319 -20.67 -15.50 -17.25
N ILE A 320 -20.47 -14.44 -18.03
CA ILE A 320 -19.19 -14.13 -18.70
C ILE A 320 -18.02 -14.00 -17.70
N ASN A 321 -16.86 -14.50 -18.10
CA ASN A 321 -15.63 -14.37 -17.34
C ASN A 321 -14.95 -13.05 -17.69
N THR A 322 -14.73 -12.19 -16.69
CA THR A 322 -14.10 -10.87 -16.85
C THR A 322 -12.68 -10.80 -16.26
N SER A 323 -12.03 -11.96 -16.07
CA SER A 323 -10.73 -12.09 -15.36
C SER A 323 -9.57 -11.36 -16.01
N LYS A 324 -9.66 -10.97 -17.29
CA LYS A 324 -8.67 -10.09 -17.91
C LYS A 324 -8.68 -8.68 -17.29
N CYS A 325 -9.81 -8.23 -16.77
CA CYS A 325 -9.93 -6.99 -16.04
C CYS A 325 -9.34 -7.13 -14.63
N MET A 326 -8.43 -6.24 -14.26
CA MET A 326 -7.81 -6.24 -12.94
C MET A 326 -8.80 -5.87 -11.82
N LEU A 327 -9.90 -5.18 -12.14
CA LEU A 327 -10.98 -4.90 -11.20
C LEU A 327 -11.63 -6.21 -10.70
N ASP A 328 -11.68 -7.22 -11.56
CA ASP A 328 -12.18 -8.55 -11.23
C ASP A 328 -11.07 -9.42 -10.60
N SER A 329 -9.96 -9.62 -11.32
CA SER A 329 -8.93 -10.59 -10.93
C SER A 329 -8.06 -10.17 -9.74
N LYS A 330 -7.92 -8.87 -9.46
CA LYS A 330 -7.09 -8.35 -8.36
C LYS A 330 -7.92 -7.73 -7.25
N LEU A 331 -8.91 -6.91 -7.61
CA LEU A 331 -9.71 -6.16 -6.64
C LEU A 331 -10.99 -6.90 -6.23
N HIS A 332 -11.37 -7.95 -6.97
CA HIS A 332 -12.56 -8.75 -6.70
C HIS A 332 -13.82 -7.89 -6.52
N CYS A 333 -13.92 -6.80 -7.29
CA CYS A 333 -14.95 -5.78 -7.17
C CYS A 333 -16.03 -5.86 -8.26
N ILE A 334 -15.91 -6.84 -9.15
CA ILE A 334 -16.85 -7.08 -10.24
C ILE A 334 -17.70 -8.29 -9.89
N GLY A 335 -19.00 -8.06 -9.74
CA GLY A 335 -20.00 -9.10 -9.51
C GLY A 335 -20.99 -9.21 -10.67
N VAL A 336 -22.13 -9.85 -10.40
CA VAL A 336 -23.20 -10.01 -11.39
C VAL A 336 -23.86 -8.66 -11.71
N SER A 337 -24.09 -7.82 -10.70
CA SER A 337 -24.76 -6.54 -10.87
C SER A 337 -23.92 -5.57 -11.69
N GLU A 338 -22.60 -5.54 -11.46
CA GLU A 338 -21.66 -4.68 -12.19
C GLU A 338 -21.60 -5.07 -13.67
N ARG A 339 -21.51 -6.37 -13.98
CA ARG A 339 -21.52 -6.85 -15.38
C ARG A 339 -22.82 -6.49 -16.11
N LYS A 340 -23.97 -6.64 -15.45
CA LYS A 340 -25.27 -6.20 -16.00
C LYS A 340 -25.34 -4.68 -16.16
N GLY A 341 -24.80 -3.94 -15.19
CA GLY A 341 -24.69 -2.49 -15.23
C GLY A 341 -23.88 -1.99 -16.42
N VAL A 342 -22.81 -2.71 -16.77
CA VAL A 342 -21.98 -2.40 -17.93
C VAL A 342 -22.77 -2.53 -19.25
N CYS A 343 -23.73 -3.46 -19.38
CA CYS A 343 -24.60 -3.52 -20.57
C CYS A 343 -25.36 -2.21 -20.78
N HIS A 344 -25.88 -1.60 -19.70
CA HIS A 344 -26.56 -0.31 -19.76
C HIS A 344 -25.61 0.82 -20.18
N MET A 345 -24.35 0.78 -19.72
CA MET A 345 -23.32 1.75 -20.15
C MET A 345 -22.92 1.56 -21.61
N LEU A 346 -22.88 0.32 -22.12
CA LEU A 346 -22.66 0.04 -23.54
C LEU A 346 -23.80 0.58 -24.42
N VAL A 347 -25.04 0.60 -23.92
CA VAL A 347 -26.17 1.29 -24.57
C VAL A 347 -25.96 2.80 -24.58
N ASN A 348 -25.55 3.39 -23.45
CA ASN A 348 -25.20 4.82 -23.38
C ASN A 348 -24.09 5.19 -24.39
N ASP A 349 -23.10 4.30 -24.56
CA ASP A 349 -21.99 4.43 -25.51
C ASP A 349 -22.41 4.13 -26.97
N ASN A 350 -23.69 3.85 -27.24
CA ASN A 350 -24.24 3.44 -28.54
C ASN A 350 -23.58 2.18 -29.14
N LYS A 351 -23.00 1.33 -28.30
CA LYS A 351 -22.42 0.04 -28.71
C LYS A 351 -23.47 -1.08 -28.82
N LEU A 352 -24.55 -0.97 -28.06
CA LEU A 352 -25.68 -1.90 -28.05
C LEU A 352 -27.00 -1.16 -28.21
N LYS A 353 -27.98 -1.82 -28.83
CA LYS A 353 -29.37 -1.34 -28.91
C LYS A 353 -30.34 -2.51 -28.84
N TRP A 354 -31.28 -2.48 -27.90
CA TRP A 354 -32.23 -3.59 -27.75
C TRP A 354 -33.37 -3.55 -28.75
N VAL A 355 -33.78 -2.37 -29.20
CA VAL A 355 -34.76 -2.22 -30.27
C VAL A 355 -34.04 -1.67 -31.48
N SER A 356 -34.15 -2.37 -32.60
CA SER A 356 -33.65 -1.92 -33.89
C SER A 356 -34.75 -1.10 -34.54
N ASN A 357 -34.57 0.20 -34.67
CA ASN A 357 -35.40 0.99 -35.59
C ASN A 357 -34.85 0.70 -36.98
N GLU A 358 -35.64 0.06 -37.85
CA GLU A 358 -35.39 0.10 -39.30
C GLU A 358 -35.38 1.54 -39.81
#